data_AF-N1JIU3-F1
#
_entry.id   AF-N1JIU3-F1
#
_cell.length_a   1.000
_cell.length_b   1.000
_cell.length_c   1.000
_cell.angle_alpha   90.00
_cell.angle_beta   90.00
_cell.angle_gamma   90.00
#
_symmetry.space_group_name_H-M   'P 1'
#
loop_
_entity.id
_entity.type
_entity.pdbx_description
1 polymer ?
#
loop_
_entity_poly.entity_id
_entity_poly.type
_entity_poly.pdbx_seq_one_letter_code
_entity_poly.pdbx_strand_id
1 'polypeptide(L)'
;MKFLSAAYTAAFSGLLLSASAFLMNPYFACSNDLNIYLSAIDHHERPDFYSEAQPGDPTDAQGNSCTAYRHTARVNGVDVLILIQLSYEFPYNRVFERTETGWQECPYYPY
;
A
#
# COMPACT_ATOMS: atom_id res chain seq x y z
N MET A 1 -18.32 -58.02 -5.85
CA MET A 1 -17.58 -56.96 -5.13
C MET A 1 -17.71 -55.69 -5.94
N LYS A 2 -18.32 -54.64 -5.40
CA LYS A 2 -18.68 -53.42 -6.13
C LYS A 2 -17.50 -52.45 -6.08
N PHE A 3 -16.94 -52.13 -7.23
CA PHE A 3 -15.89 -51.13 -7.40
C PHE A 3 -16.48 -49.73 -7.19
N LEU A 4 -16.34 -49.19 -5.99
CA LEU A 4 -16.66 -47.80 -5.64
C LEU A 4 -15.38 -47.15 -5.09
N SER A 5 -14.35 -46.96 -5.94
CA SER A 5 -13.08 -46.42 -5.41
C SER A 5 -12.29 -45.51 -6.36
N ALA A 6 -12.86 -45.05 -7.48
CA ALA A 6 -12.13 -44.17 -8.41
C ALA A 6 -12.70 -42.74 -8.52
N ALA A 7 -13.98 -42.53 -8.21
CA ALA A 7 -14.62 -41.22 -8.39
C ALA A 7 -14.30 -40.20 -7.27
N TYR A 8 -13.95 -40.67 -6.07
CA TYR A 8 -13.72 -39.79 -4.91
C TYR A 8 -12.36 -39.10 -4.92
N THR A 9 -11.34 -39.65 -5.59
CA THR A 9 -9.99 -39.09 -5.61
C THR A 9 -9.82 -37.94 -6.59
N ALA A 10 -10.67 -37.84 -7.63
CA ALA A 10 -10.60 -36.73 -8.58
C ALA A 10 -11.24 -35.43 -8.01
N ALA A 11 -12.25 -35.55 -7.14
CA ALA A 11 -12.98 -34.40 -6.62
C ALA A 11 -12.16 -33.55 -5.62
N PHE A 12 -11.24 -34.17 -4.87
CA PHE A 12 -10.40 -33.45 -3.91
C PHE A 12 -9.21 -32.72 -4.54
N SER A 13 -8.72 -33.19 -5.69
CA SER A 13 -7.60 -32.54 -6.40
C SER A 13 -8.01 -31.24 -7.08
N GLY A 14 -9.28 -31.10 -7.48
CA GLY A 14 -9.81 -29.86 -8.09
C GLY A 14 -10.02 -28.72 -7.09
N LEU A 15 -10.27 -29.04 -5.81
CA LEU A 15 -10.49 -28.04 -4.75
C LEU A 15 -9.21 -27.38 -4.24
N LEU A 16 -8.03 -28.00 -4.46
CA LEU A 16 -6.74 -27.41 -4.07
C LEU A 16 -6.17 -26.43 -5.11
N LEU A 17 -6.58 -26.54 -6.38
CA LEU A 17 -6.18 -25.61 -7.45
C LEU A 17 -6.89 -24.26 -7.39
N SER A 18 -7.90 -24.12 -6.54
CA SER A 18 -8.69 -22.89 -6.37
C SER A 18 -8.32 -22.08 -5.12
N ALA A 19 -7.34 -22.52 -4.33
CA ALA A 19 -7.02 -21.91 -3.04
C ALA A 19 -5.82 -20.94 -3.03
N SER A 20 -5.17 -20.68 -4.17
CA SER A 20 -4.09 -19.69 -4.26
C SER A 20 -4.55 -18.41 -4.96
N ALA A 21 -5.69 -17.86 -4.55
CA ALA A 21 -5.91 -16.43 -4.65
C ALA A 21 -5.23 -15.79 -3.43
N PHE A 22 -3.89 -15.75 -3.43
CA PHE A 22 -3.19 -14.80 -2.58
C PHE A 22 -3.64 -13.42 -3.06
N LEU A 23 -4.56 -12.80 -2.33
CA LEU A 23 -4.94 -11.41 -2.50
C LEU A 23 -3.70 -10.57 -2.18
N MET A 24 -2.85 -10.38 -3.19
CA MET A 24 -1.75 -9.43 -3.16
C MET A 24 -2.38 -8.05 -3.03
N ASN A 25 -2.29 -7.46 -1.84
CA ASN A 25 -2.81 -6.12 -1.58
C ASN A 25 -1.84 -5.10 -2.18
N PRO A 26 -2.31 -4.18 -3.03
CA PRO A 26 -1.46 -3.15 -3.60
C PRO A 26 -0.82 -2.29 -2.50
N TYR A 27 0.42 -1.87 -2.72
CA TYR A 27 1.23 -1.17 -1.73
C TYR A 27 2.21 -0.18 -2.36
N PHE A 28 2.69 0.75 -1.55
CA PHE A 28 3.80 1.64 -1.86
C PHE A 28 5.05 1.11 -1.15
N ALA A 29 6.12 0.85 -1.90
CA ALA A 29 7.38 0.36 -1.34
C ALA A 29 8.28 1.55 -0.99
N CYS A 30 8.51 1.78 0.30
CA CYS A 30 9.47 2.76 0.79
C CYS A 30 10.79 2.07 1.17
N SER A 31 11.75 2.81 1.73
CA SER A 31 13.02 2.23 2.16
C SER A 31 12.86 1.25 3.34
N ASN A 32 13.91 0.49 3.65
CA ASN A 32 13.96 -0.43 4.79
C ASN A 32 12.84 -1.49 4.80
N ASP A 33 12.43 -1.98 3.62
CA ASP A 33 11.34 -2.95 3.44
C ASP A 33 9.98 -2.47 4.02
N LEU A 34 9.81 -1.16 4.18
CA LEU A 34 8.55 -0.57 4.63
C LEU A 34 7.54 -0.51 3.48
N ASN A 35 6.49 -1.30 3.61
CA ASN A 35 5.37 -1.30 2.67
C ASN A 35 4.17 -0.58 3.28
N ILE A 36 3.69 0.46 2.60
CA ILE A 36 2.44 1.15 2.94
C ILE A 36 1.34 0.59 2.04
N TYR A 37 0.47 -0.26 2.60
CA TYR A 37 -0.61 -0.88 1.85
C TYR A 37 -1.74 0.11 1.56
N LEU A 38 -2.28 0.08 0.33
CA LEU A 38 -3.40 0.94 -0.07
C LEU A 38 -4.61 0.74 0.85
N SER A 39 -4.88 -0.50 1.25
CA SER A 39 -5.97 -0.82 2.19
C SER A 39 -5.79 -0.16 3.56
N ALA A 40 -4.55 0.09 3.99
CA ALA A 40 -4.28 0.82 5.21
C ALA A 40 -4.54 2.32 5.02
N ILE A 41 -4.33 2.87 3.82
CA ILE A 41 -4.64 4.26 3.49
C ILE A 41 -6.16 4.45 3.41
N ASP A 42 -6.87 3.58 2.66
CA ASP A 42 -8.33 3.60 2.51
C ASP A 42 -9.06 3.58 3.86
N HIS A 43 -8.54 2.80 4.81
CA HIS A 43 -9.13 2.74 6.16
C HIS A 43 -9.01 4.07 6.94
N HIS A 44 -8.05 4.92 6.56
CA HIS A 44 -7.72 6.19 7.20
C HIS A 44 -8.02 7.41 6.32
N GLU A 45 -8.75 7.27 5.20
CA GLU A 45 -9.24 8.39 4.37
C GLU A 45 -10.35 9.23 5.04
N ARG A 46 -10.29 9.39 6.36
CA ARG A 46 -11.13 10.38 7.01
C ARG A 46 -10.49 11.76 6.81
N PRO A 47 -11.25 12.78 6.36
CA PRO A 47 -10.72 14.10 6.04
C PRO A 47 -9.96 14.79 7.19
N ASP A 48 -10.24 14.41 8.44
CA ASP A 48 -9.59 14.92 9.65
C ASP A 48 -8.12 14.50 9.80
N PHE A 49 -7.68 13.45 9.12
CA PHE A 49 -6.26 13.05 9.12
C PHE A 49 -5.42 13.85 8.12
N TYR A 50 -6.04 14.47 7.12
CA TYR A 50 -5.34 15.28 6.13
C TYR A 50 -5.25 16.73 6.62
N SER A 51 -4.02 17.19 6.79
CA SER A 51 -3.69 18.56 7.18
C SER A 51 -3.28 19.39 5.97
N GLU A 52 -3.25 20.71 6.12
CA GLU A 52 -2.64 21.59 5.12
C GLU A 52 -1.17 21.21 4.87
N ALA A 53 -0.70 21.48 3.65
CA ALA A 53 0.70 21.29 3.29
C ALA A 53 1.61 22.13 4.19
N GLN A 54 2.77 21.60 4.55
CA GLN A 54 3.80 22.33 5.29
C GLN A 54 4.90 22.80 4.34
N PRO A 55 5.68 23.83 4.73
CA PRO A 55 6.84 24.25 3.95
C PRO A 55 7.80 23.10 3.67
N GLY A 56 8.12 22.90 2.39
CA GLY A 56 9.03 21.85 1.94
C GLY A 56 8.38 20.50 1.63
N ASP A 57 7.05 20.39 1.69
CA ASP A 57 6.33 19.25 1.15
C ASP A 57 6.45 19.14 -0.37
N PRO A 58 6.29 17.93 -0.93
CA PRO A 58 6.13 17.75 -2.37
C PRO A 58 4.89 18.48 -2.88
N THR A 59 5.01 19.10 -4.05
CA THR A 59 3.88 19.68 -4.78
C THR A 59 3.31 18.69 -5.78
N ASP A 60 2.12 18.98 -6.32
CA ASP A 60 1.62 18.32 -7.53
C ASP A 60 2.46 18.71 -8.77
N ALA A 61 2.12 18.12 -9.92
CA ALA A 61 2.77 18.38 -11.20
C ALA A 61 2.60 19.83 -11.70
N GLN A 62 1.64 20.57 -11.14
CA GLN A 62 1.36 21.96 -11.45
C GLN A 62 2.02 22.93 -10.46
N GLY A 63 2.71 22.42 -9.44
CA GLY A 63 3.38 23.21 -8.40
C GLY A 63 2.47 23.65 -7.26
N ASN A 64 1.24 23.13 -7.16
CA ASN A 64 0.33 23.43 -6.07
C ASN A 64 0.66 22.60 -4.82
N SER A 65 0.35 23.19 -3.67
CA SER A 65 0.42 22.50 -2.38
C SER A 65 -0.73 21.49 -2.25
N CYS A 66 -0.42 20.27 -1.81
CA CYS A 66 -1.41 19.22 -1.59
C CYS A 66 -1.63 18.97 -0.10
N THR A 67 -2.89 18.79 0.30
CA THR A 67 -3.22 18.31 1.65
C THR A 67 -2.56 16.97 1.90
N ALA A 68 -2.02 16.79 3.10
CA ALA A 68 -1.17 15.65 3.43
C ALA A 68 -1.49 15.09 4.81
N TYR A 69 -1.51 13.76 4.89
CA TYR A 69 -1.45 13.03 6.15
C TYR A 69 0.00 12.64 6.45
N ARG A 70 0.44 12.86 7.69
CA ARG A 70 1.80 12.52 8.14
C ARG A 70 1.74 11.53 9.28
N HIS A 71 2.60 10.53 9.20
CA HIS A 71 2.72 9.51 10.22
C HIS A 71 4.18 9.06 10.33
N THR A 72 4.64 8.83 11.56
CA THR A 72 5.95 8.25 11.81
C THR A 72 5.81 6.74 11.98
N ALA A 73 6.37 6.00 11.03
CA ALA A 73 6.49 4.54 11.10
C ALA A 73 7.80 4.18 11.79
N ARG A 74 7.81 3.15 12.64
CA ARG A 74 9.05 2.64 13.25
C ARG A 74 9.42 1.31 12.62
N VAL A 75 10.55 1.26 11.91
CA VAL A 75 11.01 0.10 11.15
C VAL A 75 12.42 -0.24 11.59
N ASN A 76 12.62 -1.47 12.08
CA ASN A 76 13.92 -1.93 12.59
C ASN A 76 14.55 -0.99 13.65
N GLY A 77 13.70 -0.32 14.44
CA GLY A 77 14.13 0.63 15.48
C GLY A 77 14.44 2.05 14.97
N VAL A 78 14.34 2.29 13.67
CA VAL A 78 14.48 3.61 13.04
C VAL A 78 13.10 4.23 12.84
N ASP A 79 12.94 5.48 13.23
CA ASP A 79 11.73 6.24 12.98
C ASP A 79 11.81 6.86 11.57
N VAL A 80 10.84 6.51 10.73
CA VAL A 80 10.71 6.94 9.34
C VAL A 80 9.48 7.83 9.23
N LEU A 81 9.65 9.05 8.75
CA LEU A 81 8.53 9.96 8.53
C LEU A 81 7.92 9.73 7.14
N ILE A 82 6.65 9.38 7.13
CA ILE A 82 5.86 9.14 5.92
C ILE A 82 4.88 10.29 5.72
N LEU A 83 4.71 10.68 4.46
CA LEU A 83 3.77 11.69 4.01
C LEU A 83 2.89 11.11 2.90
N ILE A 84 1.58 11.17 3.09
CA ILE A 84 0.58 10.64 2.16
C ILE A 84 -0.23 11.82 1.63
N GLN A 85 -0.23 12.02 0.32
CA GLN A 85 -0.99 13.07 -0.37
C GLN A 85 -2.10 12.45 -1.21
N LEU A 86 -3.24 13.13 -1.29
CA LEU A 86 -4.28 12.79 -2.26
C LEU A 86 -3.81 13.15 -3.68
N SER A 87 -4.20 12.33 -4.65
CA SER A 87 -3.91 12.51 -6.07
C SER A 87 -5.17 12.26 -6.90
N TYR A 88 -5.24 12.87 -8.08
CA TYR A 88 -6.36 12.67 -9.02
C TYR A 88 -6.18 11.42 -9.91
N GLU A 89 -4.99 10.83 -9.91
CA GLU A 89 -4.65 9.65 -10.71
C GLU A 89 -4.56 8.41 -9.81
N PHE A 90 -5.05 7.26 -10.30
CA PHE A 90 -4.91 5.98 -9.61
C PHE A 90 -3.43 5.72 -9.25
N PRO A 91 -3.10 5.32 -8.00
CA PRO A 91 -3.98 4.80 -6.94
C PRO A 91 -4.70 5.85 -6.06
N TYR A 92 -4.82 7.10 -6.52
CA TYR A 92 -5.43 8.25 -5.83
C TYR A 92 -4.68 8.75 -4.59
N ASN A 93 -3.54 8.13 -4.29
CA ASN A 93 -2.62 8.61 -3.28
C ASN A 93 -1.19 8.62 -3.83
N ARG A 94 -0.38 9.53 -3.31
CA ARG A 94 1.09 9.55 -3.45
C ARG A 94 1.69 9.39 -2.06
N VAL A 95 2.68 8.53 -1.94
CA VAL A 95 3.34 8.25 -0.66
C VAL A 95 4.79 8.67 -0.77
N PHE A 96 5.27 9.38 0.24
CA PHE A 96 6.64 9.86 0.34
C PHE A 96 7.25 9.46 1.65
N GLU A 97 8.54 9.22 1.61
CA GLU A 97 9.39 9.01 2.75
C GLU A 97 10.34 10.19 2.92
N ARG A 98 10.54 10.63 4.17
CA ARG A 98 11.55 11.64 4.49
C ARG A 98 12.93 10.98 4.56
N THR A 99 13.83 11.45 3.72
CA THR A 99 15.25 11.08 3.70
C THR A 99 16.12 12.27 4.12
N GLU A 100 17.43 12.08 4.20
CA GLU A 100 18.39 13.16 4.48
C GLU A 100 18.39 14.24 3.38
N THR A 101 18.06 13.88 2.14
CA THR A 101 18.08 14.78 0.98
C THR A 101 16.74 15.45 0.69
N GLY A 102 15.66 15.03 1.35
CA GLY A 102 14.33 15.60 1.16
C GLY A 102 13.23 14.55 1.22
N TRP A 103 12.17 14.76 0.46
CA TRP A 103 11.10 13.77 0.29
C TRP A 103 11.40 12.90 -0.92
N GLN A 104 11.31 11.59 -0.73
CA GLN A 104 11.45 10.60 -1.79
C GLN A 104 10.10 9.91 -2.00
N GLU A 105 9.63 9.86 -3.25
CA GLU A 105 8.38 9.19 -3.59
C GLU A 105 8.57 7.67 -3.54
N CYS A 106 7.63 6.98 -2.89
CA CYS A 106 7.63 5.52 -2.78
C CYS A 106 6.93 4.93 -4.01
N PRO A 107 7.59 4.07 -4.81
CA PRO A 107 6.98 3.43 -5.96
C PRO A 107 5.75 2.59 -5.58
N TYR A 108 4.70 2.71 -6.39
CA TYR A 108 3.47 1.94 -6.26
C TYR A 108 3.57 0.58 -6.95
N TYR A 109 3.15 -0.47 -6.26
CA TYR A 109 3.06 -1.84 -6.74
C TYR A 109 1.61 -2.31 -6.68
N PRO A 110 0.98 -2.60 -7.84
CA PRO A 110 -0.41 -3.06 -7.87
C PRO A 110 -0.61 -4.53 -7.44
N TYR A 111 0.48 -5.28 -7.20
CA TYR A 111 0.50 -6.69 -6.81
C TYR A 111 1.77 -7.00 -6.02
#